data_AF-A0A7S1JY97-F1
#
_entry.id   AF-A0A7S1JY97-F1
#
_cell.length_a   1.000
_cell.length_b   1.000
_cell.length_c   1.000
_cell.angle_alpha   90.00
_cell.angle_beta   90.00
_cell.angle_gamma   90.00
#
_symmetry.space_group_name_H-M   'P 1'
#
loop_
_entity.id
_entity.type
_entity.pdbx_description
1 polymer ?
#
loop_
_entity_poly.entity_id
_entity_poly.type
_entity_poly.pdbx_seq_one_letter_code
_entity_poly.pdbx_strand_id
1 'polypeptide(L)'
;RVEAGAGILHSSNEFMQEAVDFLNLTATTPSADGRVYIWDGTSILWHSYSNSIVTLFSILWRYGLATLFHASQTVNRTLKKWTPLYKSFRQRAFPCADGEAECFGGGFASPKGLFEGLALYDETQVTAGEFLRRKRLKPLFMDEWVEGISRVNYGQSLSTLNAFANQVSLAGGSLVGSVWRVK
;
A
#
# COMPACT_ATOMS: atom_id res chain seq x y z
N ARG A 1 20.19 6.63 16.43
CA ARG A 1 18.77 6.74 16.80
C ARG A 1 18.05 5.63 16.05
N VAL A 2 17.23 4.82 16.73
CA VAL A 2 16.40 3.79 16.10
C VAL A 2 14.98 4.36 16.07
N GLU A 3 14.40 4.50 14.89
CA GLU A 3 12.98 4.85 14.77
C GLU A 3 12.17 3.57 14.96
N ALA A 4 11.42 3.50 16.06
CA ALA A 4 10.59 2.35 16.43
C ALA A 4 9.15 2.45 15.85
N GLY A 5 8.97 3.15 14.72
CA GLY A 5 7.67 3.46 14.14
C GLY A 5 7.72 3.87 12.67
N ALA A 6 6.72 4.62 12.20
CA ALA A 6 6.54 5.04 10.80
C ALA A 6 7.67 5.98 10.30
N GLY A 7 8.84 5.42 10.02
CA GLY A 7 10.00 6.14 9.49
C GLY A 7 10.02 6.26 7.98
N ILE A 8 8.98 5.80 7.30
CA ILE A 8 8.84 5.81 5.83
C ILE A 8 7.38 6.15 5.48
N LEU A 9 7.20 7.12 4.59
CA LEU A 9 5.92 7.68 4.16
C LEU A 9 5.77 7.51 2.65
N HIS A 10 4.57 7.13 2.20
CA HIS A 10 4.28 6.96 0.78
C HIS A 10 3.96 8.31 0.12
N SER A 11 4.33 8.48 -1.16
CA SER A 11 4.13 9.72 -1.93
C SER A 11 2.67 10.12 -2.17
N SER A 12 1.72 9.20 -1.95
CA SER A 12 0.28 9.51 -1.97
C SER A 12 -0.26 10.07 -0.64
N ASN A 13 0.57 10.24 0.39
CA ASN A 13 0.17 10.87 1.64
C ASN A 13 0.32 12.39 1.54
N GLU A 14 -0.72 13.08 1.05
CA GLU A 14 -0.69 14.53 0.83
C GLU A 14 -0.60 15.31 2.14
N PHE A 15 -1.31 14.89 3.20
CA PHE A 15 -1.27 15.59 4.50
C PHE A 15 0.12 15.56 5.14
N MET A 16 0.85 14.46 5.04
CA MET A 16 2.21 14.42 5.58
C MET A 16 3.19 15.25 4.77
N GLN A 17 2.99 15.39 3.46
CA GLN A 17 3.79 16.29 2.63
C GLN A 17 3.52 17.75 3.03
N GLU A 18 2.24 18.15 3.12
CA GLU A 18 1.84 19.48 3.57
C GLU A 18 2.37 19.80 4.98
N ALA A 19 2.34 18.83 5.90
CA ALA A 19 2.86 19.00 7.25
C ALA A 19 4.38 19.22 7.28
N VAL A 20 5.13 18.50 6.44
CA VAL A 20 6.58 18.67 6.32
C VAL A 20 6.93 20.04 5.76
N ASP A 21 6.21 20.49 4.73
CA ASP A 21 6.40 21.82 4.15
C ASP A 21 6.04 22.92 5.17
N PHE A 22 4.90 22.78 5.85
CA PHE A 22 4.44 23.72 6.87
C PHE A 22 5.42 23.87 8.04
N LEU A 23 6.01 22.76 8.49
CA LEU A 23 6.98 22.74 9.58
C LEU A 23 8.42 23.02 9.13
N ASN A 24 8.63 23.28 7.83
CA ASN A 24 9.94 23.50 7.23
C ASN A 24 10.94 22.37 7.54
N LEU A 25 10.47 21.13 7.44
CA LEU A 25 11.25 19.91 7.66
C LEU A 25 11.88 19.41 6.35
N THR A 26 13.00 18.71 6.44
CA THR A 26 13.69 18.17 5.26
C THR A 26 13.26 16.74 4.98
N ALA A 27 12.55 16.53 3.87
CA ALA A 27 12.28 15.19 3.33
C ALA A 27 13.52 14.63 2.61
N THR A 28 13.77 13.33 2.79
CA THR A 28 14.83 12.59 2.11
C THR A 28 14.32 11.23 1.64
N THR A 29 14.94 10.69 0.59
CA THR A 29 14.68 9.31 0.18
C THR A 29 15.45 8.36 1.12
N PRO A 30 14.84 7.25 1.59
CA PRO A 30 15.58 6.21 2.30
C PRO A 30 16.77 5.73 1.45
N SER A 31 17.94 5.50 2.07
CA SER A 31 19.09 5.02 1.29
C SER A 31 18.81 3.60 0.81
N ALA A 32 19.19 3.33 -0.45
CA ALA A 32 19.00 2.04 -1.09
C ALA A 32 20.18 1.08 -0.84
N ASP A 33 21.06 1.38 0.11
CA ASP A 33 22.33 0.66 0.31
C ASP A 33 22.14 -0.75 0.92
N GLY A 34 20.89 -1.14 1.18
CA GLY A 34 20.52 -2.47 1.66
C GLY A 34 20.28 -3.49 0.54
N ARG A 35 20.59 -4.75 0.84
CA ARG A 35 20.12 -5.89 0.02
C ARG A 35 18.82 -6.44 0.59
N VAL A 36 17.90 -6.81 -0.29
CA VAL A 36 16.64 -7.46 0.07
C VAL A 36 16.85 -8.97 0.02
N TYR A 37 16.32 -9.69 1.00
CA TYR A 37 16.33 -11.15 1.05
C TYR A 37 14.92 -11.65 1.33
N ILE A 38 14.51 -12.72 0.64
CA ILE A 38 13.35 -13.53 1.01
C ILE A 38 13.86 -14.75 1.77
N TRP A 39 13.36 -14.95 2.99
CA TRP A 39 13.76 -16.02 3.88
C TRP A 39 12.53 -16.76 4.39
N ASP A 40 12.57 -18.09 4.39
CA ASP A 40 11.43 -18.95 4.73
C ASP A 40 11.44 -19.46 6.18
N GLY A 41 12.38 -19.01 7.01
CA GLY A 41 12.61 -19.56 8.34
C GLY A 41 13.82 -20.50 8.43
N THR A 42 14.31 -20.99 7.29
CA THR A 42 15.38 -21.99 7.21
C THR A 42 16.48 -21.61 6.22
N SER A 43 16.11 -21.04 5.07
CA SER A 43 17.03 -20.75 3.96
C SER A 43 16.62 -19.47 3.22
N ILE A 44 17.58 -18.87 2.52
CA ILE A 44 17.34 -17.72 1.64
C ILE A 44 16.76 -18.26 0.32
N LEU A 45 15.53 -17.89 0.01
CA LEU A 45 14.84 -18.28 -1.23
C LEU A 45 15.17 -17.38 -2.41
N TRP A 46 15.44 -16.10 -2.14
CA TRP A 46 15.78 -15.09 -3.14
C TRP A 46 16.50 -13.91 -2.48
N HIS A 47 17.31 -13.18 -3.26
CA HIS A 47 17.89 -11.91 -2.82
C HIS A 47 18.05 -10.92 -3.97
N SER A 48 18.13 -9.63 -3.66
CA SER A 48 18.48 -8.59 -4.64
C SER A 48 19.97 -8.63 -4.99
N TYR A 49 20.30 -8.09 -6.16
CA TYR A 49 21.66 -7.98 -6.67
C TYR A 49 22.11 -6.51 -6.63
N SER A 50 23.42 -6.26 -6.65
CA SER A 50 23.97 -4.89 -6.75
C SER A 50 23.52 -4.19 -8.03
N ASN A 51 23.27 -4.94 -9.10
CA ASN A 51 22.73 -4.43 -10.35
C ASN A 51 21.19 -4.49 -10.32
N SER A 52 20.55 -3.33 -10.47
CA SER A 52 19.09 -3.19 -10.45
C SER A 52 18.39 -3.90 -11.62
N ILE A 53 19.02 -3.95 -12.79
CA ILE A 53 18.50 -4.65 -13.97
C ILE A 53 18.51 -6.17 -13.73
N VAL A 54 19.59 -6.71 -13.17
CA VAL A 54 19.67 -8.14 -12.80
C VAL A 54 18.61 -8.47 -11.76
N THR A 55 18.43 -7.60 -10.77
CA THR A 55 17.36 -7.74 -9.76
C THR A 55 15.99 -7.79 -10.43
N LEU A 56 15.67 -6.84 -11.31
CA LEU A 56 14.40 -6.79 -12.02
C LEU A 56 14.14 -8.06 -12.85
N PHE A 57 15.12 -8.52 -13.64
CA PHE A 57 14.97 -9.75 -14.42
C PHE A 57 14.78 -10.98 -13.53
N SER A 58 15.47 -11.06 -12.38
CA SER A 58 15.30 -12.18 -11.44
C SER A 58 13.88 -12.24 -10.84
N ILE A 59 13.29 -11.08 -10.52
CA ILE A 59 11.91 -10.96 -10.03
C ILE A 59 10.93 -11.35 -11.15
N LEU A 60 11.13 -10.81 -12.36
CA LEU A 60 10.29 -11.14 -13.51
C LEU A 60 10.31 -12.63 -13.84
N TRP A 61 11.49 -13.26 -13.79
CA TRP A 61 11.64 -14.69 -14.02
C TRP A 61 10.92 -15.53 -12.96
N ARG A 62 11.10 -15.18 -11.67
CA ARG A 62 10.54 -15.95 -10.55
C ARG A 62 9.03 -15.83 -10.43
N TYR A 63 8.49 -14.61 -10.54
CA TYR A 63 7.08 -14.34 -10.23
C TYR A 63 6.22 -14.13 -11.49
N GLY A 64 6.85 -13.75 -12.61
CA GLY A 64 6.18 -13.46 -13.88
C GLY A 64 5.62 -12.04 -13.95
N LEU A 65 5.75 -11.42 -15.14
CA LEU A 65 5.31 -10.06 -15.41
C LEU A 65 3.83 -9.82 -15.10
N ALA A 66 2.95 -10.77 -15.45
CA ALA A 66 1.51 -10.64 -15.20
C ALA A 66 1.18 -10.50 -13.72
N THR A 67 1.86 -11.25 -12.84
CA THR A 67 1.68 -11.17 -11.39
C THR A 67 2.04 -9.78 -10.86
N LEU A 68 3.19 -9.25 -11.27
CA LEU A 68 3.65 -7.92 -10.86
C LEU A 68 2.69 -6.83 -11.38
N PHE A 69 2.27 -6.95 -12.63
CA PHE A 69 1.28 -6.04 -13.21
C PHE A 69 -0.04 -6.06 -12.43
N HIS A 70 -0.57 -7.25 -12.11
CA HIS A 70 -1.80 -7.38 -11.32
C HIS A 70 -1.64 -6.80 -9.92
N ALA A 71 -0.51 -7.04 -9.24
CA ALA A 71 -0.23 -6.47 -7.92
C ALA A 71 -0.19 -4.93 -7.96
N SER A 72 0.56 -4.33 -8.89
CA SER A 72 0.59 -2.87 -9.03
C SER A 72 -0.77 -2.30 -9.46
N GLN A 73 -1.54 -3.02 -10.28
CA GLN A 73 -2.86 -2.59 -10.72
C GLN A 73 -3.87 -2.57 -9.57
N THR A 74 -3.84 -3.56 -8.67
CA THR A 74 -4.78 -3.60 -7.53
C THR A 74 -4.50 -2.46 -6.56
N VAL A 75 -3.23 -2.25 -6.19
CA VAL A 75 -2.83 -1.15 -5.30
C VAL A 75 -3.19 0.21 -5.91
N ASN A 76 -2.90 0.42 -7.20
CA ASN A 76 -3.27 1.65 -7.91
C ASN A 76 -4.78 1.91 -7.92
N ARG A 77 -5.61 0.86 -8.05
CA ARG A 77 -7.07 1.02 -8.02
C ARG A 77 -7.55 1.47 -6.65
N THR A 78 -7.01 0.90 -5.58
CA THR A 78 -7.33 1.32 -4.20
C THR A 78 -6.86 2.76 -3.95
N LEU A 79 -5.63 3.12 -4.36
CA LEU A 79 -5.13 4.49 -4.25
C LEU A 79 -6.00 5.50 -5.03
N LYS A 80 -6.43 5.17 -6.25
CA LYS A 80 -7.30 6.04 -7.06
C LYS A 80 -8.67 6.30 -6.40
N LYS A 81 -9.20 5.34 -5.64
CA LYS A 81 -10.43 5.52 -4.86
C LYS A 81 -10.17 6.34 -3.60
N TRP A 82 -9.00 6.20 -2.98
CA TRP A 82 -8.64 6.87 -1.73
C TRP A 82 -8.24 8.34 -1.92
N THR A 83 -7.40 8.67 -2.89
CA THR A 83 -6.80 10.03 -3.00
C THR A 83 -7.78 11.18 -3.22
N PRO A 84 -8.95 11.03 -3.87
CA PRO A 84 -9.94 12.11 -3.95
C PRO A 84 -10.39 12.63 -2.57
N LEU A 85 -10.28 11.78 -1.54
CA LEU A 85 -10.64 12.12 -0.17
C LEU A 85 -9.85 13.33 0.36
N TYR A 86 -8.58 13.52 -0.01
CA TYR A 86 -7.79 14.69 0.41
C TYR A 86 -8.42 16.00 -0.09
N LYS A 87 -8.88 16.02 -1.34
CA LYS A 87 -9.59 17.18 -1.91
C LYS A 87 -10.91 17.41 -1.18
N SER A 88 -11.68 16.36 -0.92
CA SER A 88 -12.93 16.44 -0.17
C SER A 88 -12.73 17.01 1.25
N PHE A 89 -11.67 16.60 1.95
CA PHE A 89 -11.32 17.17 3.25
C PHE A 89 -11.00 18.67 3.16
N ARG A 90 -10.17 19.09 2.20
CA ARG A 90 -9.81 20.51 2.02
C ARG A 90 -11.02 21.38 1.67
N GLN A 91 -11.93 20.86 0.85
CA GLN A 91 -13.11 21.58 0.38
C GLN A 91 -14.32 21.45 1.31
N ARG A 92 -14.25 20.60 2.34
CA ARG A 92 -15.40 20.18 3.17
C ARG A 92 -16.58 19.65 2.33
N ALA A 93 -16.28 19.02 1.18
CA ALA A 93 -17.24 18.55 0.20
C ALA A 93 -17.01 17.05 -0.05
N PHE A 94 -17.82 16.19 0.59
CA PHE A 94 -17.69 14.74 0.49
C PHE A 94 -18.72 14.15 -0.49
N PRO A 95 -18.34 13.14 -1.29
CA PRO A 95 -19.30 12.40 -2.11
C PRO A 95 -20.28 11.63 -1.22
N CYS A 96 -21.58 11.76 -1.49
CA CYS A 96 -22.59 10.95 -0.82
C CYS A 96 -22.61 9.51 -1.37
N ALA A 97 -23.02 8.56 -0.53
CA ALA A 97 -23.47 7.26 -1.01
C ALA A 97 -24.82 7.42 -1.73
N ASP A 98 -25.00 6.71 -2.84
CA ASP A 98 -26.24 6.47 -3.59
C ASP A 98 -27.29 7.59 -3.63
N GLY A 99 -27.20 8.45 -4.64
CA GLY A 99 -28.35 9.24 -5.14
C GLY A 99 -28.64 10.58 -4.43
N GLU A 100 -27.95 10.93 -3.36
CA GLU A 100 -28.11 12.24 -2.72
C GLU A 100 -27.15 13.28 -3.29
N ALA A 101 -27.71 14.44 -3.65
CA ALA A 101 -27.08 15.40 -4.55
C ALA A 101 -25.85 16.12 -3.96
N GLU A 102 -25.69 16.19 -2.64
CA GLU A 102 -24.55 16.84 -1.99
C GLU A 102 -24.60 16.60 -0.48
N CYS A 103 -23.54 16.01 0.10
CA CYS A 103 -23.41 15.87 1.54
C CYS A 103 -22.75 17.17 2.03
N PHE A 104 -23.57 18.21 2.15
CA PHE A 104 -23.18 19.47 2.79
C PHE A 104 -22.94 19.20 4.28
N GLY A 105 -21.70 18.84 4.64
CA GLY A 105 -21.31 18.66 6.04
C GLY A 105 -20.26 17.58 6.29
N GLY A 106 -19.00 17.94 6.15
CA GLY A 106 -18.00 17.66 7.19
C GLY A 106 -17.52 16.22 7.44
N GLY A 107 -17.97 15.19 6.70
CA GLY A 107 -17.38 13.85 6.75
C GLY A 107 -18.39 12.73 6.61
N PHE A 108 -18.00 11.52 6.99
CA PHE A 108 -18.85 10.34 6.97
C PHE A 108 -19.36 10.00 8.37
N ALA A 109 -20.62 9.64 8.50
CA ALA A 109 -21.25 9.32 9.80
C ALA A 109 -20.68 8.06 10.47
N SER A 110 -19.98 7.20 9.73
CA SER A 110 -19.32 6.01 10.26
C SER A 110 -18.16 5.58 9.37
N PRO A 111 -17.22 4.75 9.88
CA PRO A 111 -16.20 4.12 9.04
C PRO A 111 -16.80 3.31 7.88
N LYS A 112 -17.92 2.62 8.12
CA LYS A 112 -18.65 1.89 7.08
C LYS A 112 -19.08 2.84 5.95
N GLY A 113 -19.72 3.97 6.30
CA GLY A 113 -20.16 4.97 5.32
C GLY A 113 -19.00 5.58 4.53
N LEU A 114 -17.84 5.79 5.15
CA LEU A 114 -16.61 6.20 4.44
C LEU A 114 -16.20 5.18 3.39
N PHE A 115 -16.07 3.91 3.78
CA PHE A 115 -15.64 2.87 2.86
C PHE A 115 -16.67 2.57 1.77
N GLU A 116 -17.96 2.67 2.07
CA GLU A 116 -19.04 2.54 1.07
C GLU A 116 -18.99 3.71 0.06
N GLY A 117 -18.89 4.96 0.55
CA GLY A 117 -18.79 6.14 -0.32
C GLY A 117 -17.54 6.18 -1.21
N LEU A 118 -16.47 5.48 -0.83
CA LEU A 118 -15.27 5.32 -1.66
C LEU A 118 -15.28 4.05 -2.53
N ALA A 119 -16.36 3.26 -2.50
CA ALA A 119 -16.43 1.93 -3.13
C ALA A 119 -15.27 1.00 -2.73
N LEU A 120 -14.88 1.06 -1.45
CA LEU A 120 -13.81 0.28 -0.82
C LEU A 120 -14.34 -0.69 0.24
N TYR A 121 -15.62 -0.63 0.59
CA TYR A 121 -16.21 -1.45 1.65
C TYR A 121 -15.99 -2.95 1.40
N ASP A 122 -16.24 -3.45 0.19
CA ASP A 122 -16.02 -4.86 -0.15
C ASP A 122 -14.58 -5.33 0.13
N GLU A 123 -13.58 -4.47 -0.07
CA GLU A 123 -12.17 -4.78 0.19
C GLU A 123 -11.89 -4.93 1.70
N THR A 124 -12.73 -4.33 2.56
CA THR A 124 -12.65 -4.49 4.03
C THR A 124 -13.32 -5.77 4.53
N GLN A 125 -14.17 -6.40 3.71
CA GLN A 125 -14.98 -7.56 4.11
C GLN A 125 -14.37 -8.92 3.74
N VAL A 126 -13.33 -8.94 2.93
CA VAL A 126 -12.64 -10.16 2.51
C VAL A 126 -11.19 -10.18 2.97
N THR A 127 -10.66 -11.39 3.17
CA THR A 127 -9.23 -11.56 3.48
C THR A 127 -8.37 -11.13 2.30
N ALA A 128 -7.17 -10.64 2.58
CA ALA A 128 -6.21 -10.24 1.56
C ALA A 128 -5.85 -11.41 0.63
N GLY A 129 -5.67 -12.61 1.18
CA GLY A 129 -5.36 -13.81 0.41
C GLY A 129 -6.47 -14.17 -0.57
N GLU A 130 -7.73 -14.09 -0.15
CA GLU A 130 -8.87 -14.32 -1.04
C GLU A 130 -8.96 -13.28 -2.14
N PHE A 131 -8.84 -12.00 -1.78
CA PHE A 131 -8.88 -10.90 -2.74
C PHE A 131 -7.78 -11.02 -3.80
N LEU A 132 -6.53 -11.23 -3.40
CA LEU A 132 -5.39 -11.31 -4.32
C LEU A 132 -5.48 -12.53 -5.26
N ARG A 133 -6.00 -13.67 -4.77
CA ARG A 133 -6.32 -14.82 -5.65
C ARG A 133 -7.36 -14.47 -6.71
N ARG A 134 -8.45 -13.78 -6.34
CA ARG A 134 -9.46 -13.29 -7.29
C ARG A 134 -8.86 -12.31 -8.32
N LYS A 135 -7.77 -11.62 -7.96
CA LYS A 135 -7.00 -10.73 -8.84
C LYS A 135 -5.87 -11.43 -9.61
N ARG A 136 -5.81 -12.77 -9.56
CA ARG A 136 -4.87 -13.62 -10.31
C ARG A 136 -3.40 -13.43 -9.91
N LEU A 137 -3.12 -13.03 -8.67
CA LEU A 137 -1.75 -13.08 -8.16
C LEU A 137 -1.35 -14.54 -7.93
N LYS A 138 -0.11 -14.88 -8.29
CA LYS A 138 0.43 -16.22 -8.08
C LYS A 138 0.68 -16.47 -6.58
N PRO A 139 0.36 -17.67 -6.06
CA PRO A 139 0.61 -18.03 -4.65
C PRO A 139 2.05 -17.78 -4.21
N LEU A 140 3.04 -18.15 -5.03
CA LEU A 140 4.46 -17.94 -4.71
C LEU A 140 4.79 -16.46 -4.41
N PHE A 141 4.25 -15.53 -5.20
CA PHE A 141 4.48 -14.10 -4.95
C PHE A 141 3.74 -13.62 -3.69
N MET A 142 2.54 -14.18 -3.45
CA MET A 142 1.79 -13.86 -2.24
C MET A 142 2.54 -14.31 -0.99
N ASP A 143 3.06 -15.54 -0.99
CA ASP A 143 3.75 -16.13 0.17
C ASP A 143 5.12 -15.48 0.42
N GLU A 144 5.88 -15.19 -0.63
CA GLU A 144 7.25 -14.67 -0.49
C GLU A 144 7.32 -13.16 -0.30
N TRP A 145 6.47 -12.38 -0.97
CA TRP A 145 6.50 -10.92 -0.89
C TRP A 145 5.38 -10.34 -0.05
N VAL A 146 4.14 -10.67 -0.42
CA VAL A 146 2.97 -9.97 0.13
C VAL A 146 2.77 -10.32 1.61
N GLU A 147 2.97 -11.59 1.99
CA GLU A 147 2.91 -12.05 3.37
C GLU A 147 3.99 -11.37 4.23
N GLY A 148 5.23 -11.28 3.74
CA GLY A 148 6.33 -10.60 4.42
C GLY A 148 6.04 -9.12 4.67
N ILE A 149 5.62 -8.38 3.64
CA ILE A 149 5.26 -6.96 3.75
C ILE A 149 4.09 -6.77 4.73
N SER A 150 3.06 -7.62 4.66
CA SER A 150 1.88 -7.54 5.54
C SER A 150 2.22 -7.78 7.00
N ARG A 151 3.11 -8.75 7.29
CA ARG A 151 3.55 -9.05 8.65
C ARG A 151 4.43 -7.95 9.22
N VAL A 152 5.29 -7.34 8.41
CA VAL A 152 6.13 -6.21 8.85
C VAL A 152 5.26 -5.00 9.19
N ASN A 153 4.26 -4.67 8.37
CA ASN A 153 3.47 -3.45 8.56
C ASN A 153 2.30 -3.61 9.54
N TYR A 154 1.68 -4.79 9.60
CA TYR A 154 0.44 -5.01 10.35
C TYR A 154 0.51 -6.19 11.33
N GLY A 155 1.59 -6.99 11.33
CA GLY A 155 1.68 -8.19 12.17
C GLY A 155 0.67 -9.29 11.83
N GLN A 156 -0.02 -9.19 10.70
CA GLN A 156 -1.09 -10.09 10.29
C GLN A 156 -0.75 -10.82 8.98
N SER A 157 -1.26 -12.04 8.86
CA SER A 157 -1.14 -12.88 7.66
C SER A 157 -2.17 -12.50 6.60
N LEU A 158 -1.97 -12.96 5.36
CA LEU A 158 -2.97 -12.77 4.30
C LEU A 158 -4.30 -13.48 4.56
N SER A 159 -4.33 -14.47 5.45
CA SER A 159 -5.55 -15.16 5.89
C SER A 159 -6.38 -14.38 6.93
N THR A 160 -5.80 -13.37 7.57
CA THR A 160 -6.46 -12.63 8.67
C THR A 160 -6.56 -11.13 8.39
N LEU A 161 -5.59 -10.54 7.70
CA LEU A 161 -5.63 -9.15 7.26
C LEU A 161 -6.70 -8.97 6.18
N ASN A 162 -7.53 -7.93 6.30
CA ASN A 162 -8.50 -7.59 5.25
C ASN A 162 -7.77 -7.04 4.00
N ALA A 163 -8.41 -7.15 2.84
CA ALA A 163 -7.78 -6.79 1.58
C ALA A 163 -7.43 -5.29 1.49
N PHE A 164 -8.28 -4.40 1.99
CA PHE A 164 -8.01 -2.96 2.00
C PHE A 164 -6.72 -2.64 2.77
N ALA A 165 -6.60 -3.13 4.02
CA ALA A 165 -5.41 -2.91 4.84
C ALA A 165 -4.15 -3.52 4.19
N ASN A 166 -4.28 -4.66 3.52
CA ASN A 166 -3.20 -5.20 2.72
C ASN A 166 -2.82 -4.29 1.53
N GLN A 167 -3.77 -3.69 0.82
CA GLN A 167 -3.44 -2.75 -0.27
C GLN A 167 -2.68 -1.52 0.27
N VAL A 168 -3.05 -1.01 1.46
CA VAL A 168 -2.30 0.05 2.15
C VAL A 168 -0.88 -0.42 2.50
N SER A 169 -0.75 -1.64 3.02
CA SER A 169 0.55 -2.27 3.31
C SER A 169 1.45 -2.33 2.07
N LEU A 170 0.90 -2.77 0.94
CA LEU A 170 1.61 -2.91 -0.33
C LEU A 170 2.01 -1.55 -0.94
N ALA A 171 1.19 -0.51 -0.76
CA ALA A 171 1.58 0.86 -1.10
C ALA A 171 2.80 1.31 -0.28
N GLY A 172 2.80 1.07 1.04
CA GLY A 172 3.96 1.34 1.90
C GLY A 172 5.21 0.53 1.53
N GLY A 173 5.04 -0.68 0.99
CA GLY A 173 6.10 -1.52 0.45
C GLY A 173 6.70 -1.07 -0.89
N SER A 174 6.33 0.12 -1.39
CA SER A 174 6.82 0.68 -2.67
C SER A 174 6.54 -0.19 -3.91
N LEU A 175 5.50 -1.02 -3.88
CA LEU A 175 5.03 -1.75 -5.08
C LEU A 175 4.44 -0.81 -6.14
N VAL A 176 4.01 0.37 -5.71
CA VAL A 176 3.54 1.50 -6.50
C VAL A 176 4.08 2.76 -5.85
N GLY A 177 4.31 3.81 -6.63
CA GLY A 177 4.72 5.10 -6.12
C GLY A 177 6.16 5.11 -5.60
N SER A 178 6.42 6.02 -4.67
CA SER A 178 7.73 6.19 -4.03
C SER A 178 7.53 6.44 -2.54
N VAL A 179 8.59 6.22 -1.78
CA VAL A 179 8.59 6.48 -0.34
C VAL A 179 9.67 7.45 0.05
N TRP A 180 9.41 8.20 1.11
CA TRP A 180 10.28 9.26 1.65
C TRP A 180 10.25 9.24 3.18
N ARG A 181 11.19 9.94 3.82
CA ARG A 181 11.27 10.09 5.28
C ARG A 181 11.70 11.50 5.67
N VAL A 182 11.44 11.90 6.90
CA VAL A 182 11.97 13.15 7.46
C VAL A 182 13.36 12.91 8.06
N LYS A 183 14.27 13.88 7.94
CA LYS A 183 15.64 13.81 8.47
C LYS A 183 15.75 14.27 9.93
#